data_AF-A0A534WCJ4-F1
#
_entry.id   AF-A0A534WCJ4-F1
#
_cell.length_a   1.000
_cell.length_b   1.000
_cell.length_c   1.000
_cell.angle_alpha   90.00
_cell.angle_beta   90.00
_cell.angle_gamma   90.00
#
_symmetry.space_group_name_H-M   'P 1'
#
loop_
_entity.id
_entity.type
_entity.pdbx_description
1 polymer ?
#
loop_
_entity_poly.entity_id
_entity_poly.type
_entity_poly.pdbx_seq_one_letter_code
_entity_poly.pdbx_strand_id
1 'polypeptide(L)' 'MLEALIIFVATYLFLAGTELPFLKLDRPGGAVAGAVAMVAFGVLTPEQVYRDAISWDTLVLLLGMMVITSVMARA' A
#
# COMPACT_ATOMS: atom_id res chain seq x y z
N MET A 1 13.04 7.06 13.35
CA MET A 1 12.93 5.57 13.32
C MET A 1 11.75 5.06 14.13
N LEU A 2 11.56 5.48 15.39
CA LEU A 2 10.41 5.02 16.19
C LEU A 2 9.06 5.35 15.54
N GLU A 3 8.90 6.55 14.98
CA GLU A 3 7.71 6.98 14.23
C GLU A 3 7.41 6.04 13.06
N ALA A 4 8.43 5.67 12.28
CA ALA A 4 8.30 4.73 11.17
C ALA A 4 7.79 3.36 11.63
N LEU A 5 8.31 2.87 12.76
CA LEU A 5 7.88 1.59 13.34
C LEU A 5 6.42 1.66 13.81
N ILE A 6 6.02 2.76 14.46
CA ILE A 6 4.64 2.97 14.91
C ILE A 6 3.69 2.99 13.72
N ILE A 7 4.01 3.75 12.67
CA ILE A 7 3.21 3.83 11.45
C ILE A 7 3.15 2.47 10.76
N PHE A 8 4.26 1.74 10.68
CA PHE A 8 4.31 0.40 10.10
C PHE A 8 3.41 -0.58 10.84
N VAL A 9 3.54 -0.66 12.17
CA VAL A 9 2.73 -1.58 12.99
C VAL A 9 1.25 -1.20 12.91
N ALA A 10 0.92 0.08 12.98
CA ALA A 10 -0.47 0.55 12.85
C ALA A 10 -1.06 0.20 11.48
N THR A 11 -0.32 0.44 10.39
CA THR A 11 -0.76 0.13 9.02
C THR A 11 -0.88 -1.38 8.80
N TYR A 12 0.05 -2.16 9.32
CA TYR A 12 0.02 -3.62 9.20
C TYR A 12 -1.14 -4.23 9.98
N LEU A 13 -1.40 -3.76 11.21
CA LEU A 13 -2.57 -4.16 11.98
C LEU A 13 -3.88 -3.76 11.29
N PHE A 14 -3.92 -2.61 10.61
CA PHE A 14 -5.05 -2.21 9.79
C PHE A 14 -5.28 -3.18 8.60
N LEU A 15 -4.20 -3.57 7.89
CA LEU A 15 -4.29 -4.51 6.76
C LEU A 15 -4.62 -5.94 7.18
N ALA A 16 -4.06 -6.40 8.30
CA ALA A 16 -4.24 -7.75 8.84
C ALA A 16 -5.53 -7.92 9.63
N GLY A 17 -6.06 -6.82 10.20
CA GLY A 17 -7.29 -6.77 10.94
C GLY A 17 -8.54 -6.93 10.06
N THR A 18 -9.68 -7.13 10.73
CA THR A 18 -11.00 -7.10 10.10
C THR A 18 -11.39 -5.66 9.78
N GLU A 19 -12.03 -5.45 8.61
CA GLU A 19 -12.51 -4.15 8.13
C GLU A 19 -13.09 -3.32 9.28
N LEU A 20 -12.40 -2.23 9.65
CA LEU A 20 -12.86 -1.37 10.74
C LEU A 20 -14.20 -0.74 10.30
N PRO A 21 -15.32 -1.01 10.99
CA PRO A 21 -16.66 -0.65 10.52
C PRO A 21 -16.89 0.87 10.38
N PHE A 22 -16.01 1.68 10.98
CA PHE A 22 -16.08 3.14 10.96
C PHE A 22 -15.31 3.79 9.80
N LEU A 23 -14.38 3.07 9.15
CA LEU A 23 -13.59 3.61 8.06
C LEU A 23 -13.82 2.73 6.83
N LYS A 24 -14.53 3.26 5.83
CA LYS A 24 -14.77 2.59 4.52
C LYS A 24 -13.49 2.52 3.67
N LEU A 25 -12.39 2.12 4.29
CA LEU A 25 -11.08 2.05 3.70
C LEU A 25 -10.77 0.59 3.48
N ASP A 26 -10.69 0.21 2.21
CA ASP A 26 -10.28 -1.12 1.80
C ASP A 26 -8.76 -1.31 2.02
N ARG A 27 -8.27 -2.54 1.85
CA ARG A 27 -6.85 -2.86 2.05
C ARG A 27 -5.90 -1.93 1.26
N PRO A 28 -6.16 -1.63 -0.04
CA PRO A 28 -5.38 -0.65 -0.79
C PRO A 28 -5.43 0.75 -0.19
N GLY A 29 -6.61 1.26 0.17
CA GLY A 29 -6.76 2.57 0.80
C GLY A 29 -5.97 2.67 2.11
N GLY A 30 -5.97 1.62 2.92
CA GLY A 30 -5.20 1.53 4.18
C GLY A 30 -3.70 1.60 3.96
N ALA A 31 -3.20 0.88 2.95
CA ALA A 31 -1.79 0.92 2.57
C ALA A 31 -1.37 2.32 2.10
N VAL A 32 -2.19 2.97 1.27
CA VAL A 32 -1.91 4.34 0.79
C VAL A 32 -1.95 5.34 1.94
N ALA A 33 -2.90 5.22 2.86
CA ALA A 33 -2.97 6.08 4.05
C ALA A 33 -1.71 5.96 4.93
N GLY A 34 -1.20 4.74 5.14
CA GLY A 34 0.07 4.50 5.84
C GLY A 34 1.27 5.13 5.12
N ALA A 35 1.32 5.03 3.80
CA ALA A 35 2.37 5.68 3.00
C ALA A 35 2.31 7.21 3.10
N VAL A 36 1.11 7.81 3.04
CA VAL A 36 0.91 9.25 3.23
C VAL A 36 1.34 9.69 4.63
N ALA A 37 1.05 8.88 5.67
CA ALA A 37 1.50 9.16 7.02
C ALA A 37 3.05 9.17 7.12
N MET A 38 3.74 8.23 6.48
CA MET A 38 5.22 8.23 6.43
C MET A 38 5.78 9.53 5.85
N VAL A 39 5.12 10.10 4.83
CA VAL A 39 5.53 11.37 4.22
C VAL A 39 5.14 12.56 5.12
N ALA A 40 3.93 12.56 5.68
CA ALA A 40 3.44 13.65 6.53
C ALA A 40 4.26 13.82 7.82
N PHE A 41 4.74 12.72 8.41
CA PHE A 41 5.63 12.74 9.57
C PHE A 41 7.12 12.92 9.19
N GLY A 42 7.45 13.10 7.91
CA GLY A 42 8.82 13.36 7.45
C GLY A 42 9.77 12.16 7.52
N VAL A 43 9.24 10.94 7.65
CA VAL A 43 10.03 9.69 7.67
C VAL A 43 10.65 9.44 6.29
N LEU A 44 9.91 9.75 5.23
CA LEU A 44 10.36 9.67 3.84
C LEU A 44 9.99 10.96 3.11
N THR A 45 10.85 11.41 2.19
CA THR A 45 10.48 12.49 1.27
C THR A 45 9.64 11.95 0.11
N PRO A 46 8.79 12.77 -0.52
CA PRO A 46 8.03 12.37 -1.70
C PRO A 46 8.91 11.77 -2.80
N GLU A 47 10.05 12.40 -3.12
CA GLU A 47 11.04 11.87 -4.06
C GLU A 47 11.55 10.46 -3.70
N GLN A 48 11.86 10.20 -2.43
CA GLN A 48 12.34 8.90 -1.96
C GLN A 48 11.26 7.82 -2.09
N VAL A 49 10.00 8.18 -1.85
CA VAL A 49 8.88 7.24 -2.03
C VAL A 49 8.81 6.77 -3.48
N TYR A 50 8.82 7.69 -4.45
CA TYR A 50 8.70 7.32 -5.86
C TYR A 50 9.91 6.58 -6.41
N ARG A 51 11.11 6.89 -5.93
CA ARG A 51 12.35 6.28 -6.43
C ARG A 51 12.65 4.94 -5.78
N ASP A 52 12.51 4.86 -4.46
CA ASP A 52 13.08 3.76 -3.67
C ASP A 52 11.99 2.86 -3.05
N ALA A 53 10.81 3.40 -2.72
CA ALA A 53 9.75 2.64 -2.06
C ALA A 53 8.77 1.94 -3.03
N ILE A 54 8.65 2.42 -4.27
CA ILE A 54 7.74 1.87 -5.29
C ILE A 54 8.51 1.03 -6.31
N SER A 55 8.23 -0.28 -6.35
CA SER A 55 8.76 -1.19 -7.37
C SER A 55 7.82 -1.27 -8.58
N TRP A 56 8.17 -0.55 -9.65
CA TRP A 56 7.40 -0.58 -10.90
C TRP A 56 7.38 -1.94 -11.57
N ASP A 57 8.49 -2.69 -11.53
CA ASP A 57 8.56 -4.03 -12.10
C ASP A 57 7.53 -4.96 -11.48
N THR A 58 7.40 -4.93 -10.14
CA THR A 58 6.42 -5.74 -9.41
C THR A 58 5.00 -5.28 -9.70
N LEU A 59 4.73 -3.97 -9.68
CA LEU A 59 3.40 -3.43 -9.95
C LEU A 59 2.91 -3.78 -11.36
N VAL A 60 3.76 -3.58 -12.36
CA VAL A 60 3.44 -3.89 -13.76
C VAL A 60 3.30 -5.40 -13.97
N LEU A 61 4.15 -6.21 -13.34
CA LEU A 61 4.05 -7.67 -13.38
C LEU A 61 2.72 -8.16 -12.81
N LEU A 62 2.38 -7.74 -11.59
CA LEU A 62 1.14 -8.14 -10.94
C LEU A 62 -0.08 -7.66 -11.72
N LEU A 63 -0.07 -6.40 -12.18
CA LEU A 63 -1.13 -5.85 -13.04
C LEU A 63 -1.29 -6.67 -14.32
N GLY A 64 -0.20 -6.98 -15.01
CA GLY A 64 -0.20 -7.79 -16.23
C GLY A 64 -0.80 -9.17 -16.01
N MET A 65 -0.41 -9.84 -14.91
CA MET A 65 -0.98 -11.12 -14.51
C MET A 65 -2.50 -11.02 -14.23
N MET A 66 -2.94 -9.98 -13.52
CA MET A 66 -4.36 -9.75 -13.26
C MET A 66 -5.15 -9.54 -14.56
N VAL A 67 -4.61 -8.77 -15.52
CA VAL A 67 -5.26 -8.55 -16.83
C VAL A 67 -5.34 -9.84 -17.62
N ILE A 68 -4.24 -10.56 -17.79
CA ILE A 68 -4.18 -11.82 -18.56
C ILE A 68 -5.16 -12.84 -17.98
N THR A 69 -5.14 -13.05 -16.66
CA THR A 69 -6.05 -13.99 -15.99
C THR A 69 -7.51 -13.58 -16.14
N SER A 70 -7.82 -12.29 -16.09
CA SER A 70 -9.20 -11.79 -16.26
C SER A 70 -9.75 -12.02 -17.67
N VAL A 71 -8.91 -11.92 -18.71
CA VAL A 71 -9.29 -12.18 -20.10
C VAL A 71 -9.45 -13.67 -20.33
N MET A 72 -8.51 -14.48 -19.85
CA MET A 72 -8.58 -15.94 -19.97
C MET A 72 -9.78 -16.53 -19.23
N ALA A 73 -10.13 -16.00 -18.05
CA ALA A 73 -11.29 -16.46 -17.29
C ALA A 73 -12.65 -16.14 -17.97
N ARG A 74 -12.66 -15.27 -18.98
CA ARG A 74 -13.85 -14.93 -19.78
C ARG A 74 -13.97 -15.76 -21.06
N ALA A 75 -12.91 -16.49 -21.45
CA ALA A 75 -12.85 -17.34 -22.64
C ALA A 75 -13.22 -18.80 -22.29
#